data_AF-A0A3B9TWB1-F1
#
_entry.id   AF-A0A3B9TWB1-F1
#
_cell.length_a   1.000
_cell.length_b   1.000
_cell.length_c   1.000
_cell.angle_alpha   90.00
_cell.angle_beta   90.00
_cell.angle_gamma   90.00
#
_symmetry.space_group_name_H-M   'P 1'
#
loop_
_entity.id
_entity.type
_entity.pdbx_description
1 polymer ?
#
loop_
_entity_poly.entity_id
_entity_poly.type
_entity_poly.pdbx_seq_one_letter_code
_entity_poly.pdbx_strand_id
1 'polypeptide(L)'
;AADEIWQADQLPMRFTAHTPCFRSEAGAAGRDTRGMIRQHQFSKVELVSVTHPDDSNAEHERMTGCAEAILQRLGLPYRVMTLCTGDTGFGARKTYDIEVWLPGQDDGKGMYREISSCSNCGPFQARRMKARFRDADGNTQFVHTLNGSGLAVGRTMIAVLENGQQEDGSVRLPEALHGYMGCDVISPL
;
A
#
# COMPACT_ATOMS: atom_id res chain seq x y z
N ALA A 1 17.83 9.95 -3.46
CA ALA A 1 18.08 9.00 -4.56
C ALA A 1 18.20 9.67 -5.93
N ALA A 2 17.52 10.79 -6.21
CA ALA A 2 17.69 11.49 -7.49
C ALA A 2 19.12 12.03 -7.65
N ASP A 3 19.69 11.85 -8.85
CA ASP A 3 21.05 12.25 -9.25
C ASP A 3 22.20 11.62 -8.43
N GLU A 4 21.93 10.56 -7.65
CA GLU A 4 22.91 9.91 -6.78
C GLU A 4 23.48 8.62 -7.37
N ILE A 5 24.73 8.31 -6.99
CA ILE A 5 25.40 7.03 -7.25
C ILE A 5 25.72 6.37 -5.91
N TRP A 6 25.01 5.29 -5.60
CA TRP A 6 25.15 4.52 -4.37
C TRP A 6 26.25 3.45 -4.47
N GLN A 7 26.78 3.01 -3.34
CA GLN A 7 27.56 1.77 -3.27
C GLN A 7 26.62 0.57 -3.21
N ALA A 8 27.05 -0.56 -3.77
CA ALA A 8 26.22 -1.78 -3.84
C ALA A 8 25.84 -2.31 -2.44
N ASP A 9 26.72 -2.16 -1.45
CA ASP A 9 26.52 -2.59 -0.06
C ASP A 9 25.48 -1.75 0.71
N GLN A 10 25.07 -0.61 0.17
CA GLN A 10 23.98 0.21 0.71
C GLN A 10 22.60 -0.30 0.30
N LEU A 11 22.52 -1.24 -0.65
CA LEU A 11 21.28 -1.81 -1.16
C LEU A 11 20.93 -3.12 -0.42
N PRO A 12 19.64 -3.40 -0.16
CA PRO A 12 18.48 -2.56 -0.46
C PRO A 12 18.28 -1.44 0.58
N MET A 13 17.95 -0.24 0.12
CA MET A 13 17.46 0.83 0.99
C MET A 13 15.94 0.74 1.10
N ARG A 14 15.40 0.81 2.32
CA ARG A 14 13.97 0.70 2.61
C ARG A 14 13.52 1.90 3.43
N PHE A 15 12.45 2.55 2.99
CA PHE A 15 11.89 3.73 3.63
C PHE A 15 10.40 3.53 3.90
N THR A 16 9.92 4.17 4.97
CA THR A 16 8.50 4.31 5.26
C THR A 16 8.17 5.76 5.62
N ALA A 17 6.98 6.23 5.26
CA ALA A 17 6.51 7.55 5.63
C ALA A 17 4.98 7.59 5.73
N HIS A 18 4.48 8.26 6.77
CA HIS A 18 3.06 8.62 6.89
C HIS A 18 2.85 10.04 6.36
N THR A 19 2.01 10.21 5.34
CA THR A 19 1.76 11.52 4.73
C THR A 19 0.28 11.73 4.39
N PRO A 20 -0.21 13.00 4.40
CA PRO A 20 -1.42 13.35 3.70
C PRO A 20 -1.16 13.26 2.19
N CYS A 21 -2.05 12.57 1.48
CA CYS A 21 -2.07 12.38 0.04
C CYS A 21 -3.20 13.20 -0.57
N PHE A 22 -2.93 13.87 -1.69
CA PHE A 22 -3.89 14.73 -2.39
C PHE A 22 -4.10 14.23 -3.81
N ARG A 23 -5.36 14.05 -4.23
CA ARG A 23 -5.74 13.64 -5.60
C ARG A 23 -6.88 14.50 -6.13
N SER A 24 -6.79 14.88 -7.40
CA SER A 24 -7.86 15.63 -8.08
C SER A 24 -9.11 14.79 -8.30
N GLU A 25 -9.00 13.45 -8.30
CA GLU A 25 -10.08 12.50 -8.60
C GLU A 25 -10.82 12.81 -9.92
N ALA A 26 -10.13 13.44 -10.87
CA ALA A 26 -10.66 13.73 -12.20
C ALA A 26 -11.04 12.42 -12.92
N GLY A 27 -12.26 12.36 -13.46
CA GLY A 27 -12.80 11.17 -14.14
C GLY A 27 -13.55 10.18 -13.23
N ALA A 28 -13.70 10.47 -11.93
CA ALA A 28 -14.41 9.60 -10.99
C ALA A 28 -15.91 9.92 -10.81
N ALA A 29 -16.51 10.74 -11.69
CA ALA A 29 -17.90 11.17 -11.55
C ALA A 29 -18.87 9.99 -11.41
N GLY A 30 -19.67 9.98 -10.34
CA GLY A 30 -20.67 8.95 -10.07
C GLY A 30 -20.15 7.66 -9.44
N ARG A 31 -18.84 7.52 -9.16
CA ARG A 31 -18.26 6.36 -8.46
C ARG A 31 -17.83 6.70 -7.04
N ASP A 32 -18.18 5.84 -6.08
CA ASP A 32 -17.80 5.96 -4.66
C ASP A 32 -18.11 7.35 -4.05
N THR A 33 -19.26 7.93 -4.43
CA THR A 33 -19.63 9.31 -4.05
C THR A 33 -20.04 9.46 -2.58
N ARG A 34 -20.26 8.35 -1.86
CA ARG A 34 -20.65 8.30 -0.45
C ARG A 34 -19.58 7.59 0.38
N GLY A 35 -19.33 8.11 1.58
CA GLY A 35 -18.38 7.52 2.54
C GLY A 35 -16.94 7.99 2.32
N MET A 36 -15.97 7.18 2.77
CA MET A 36 -14.55 7.57 2.85
C MET A 36 -13.63 6.79 1.89
N ILE A 37 -14.19 5.98 0.98
CA ILE A 37 -13.39 5.14 0.06
C ILE A 37 -12.58 5.98 -0.94
N ARG A 38 -13.17 7.08 -1.40
CA ARG A 38 -12.58 8.01 -2.36
C ARG A 38 -12.72 9.43 -1.83
N GLN A 39 -11.60 10.12 -1.69
CA GLN A 39 -11.51 11.46 -1.11
C GLN A 39 -10.42 12.25 -1.83
N HIS A 40 -10.55 13.58 -1.89
CA HIS A 40 -9.49 14.45 -2.40
C HIS A 40 -8.24 14.45 -1.52
N GLN A 41 -8.43 14.23 -0.22
CA GLN A 41 -7.37 14.12 0.77
C GLN A 41 -7.56 12.84 1.59
N PHE A 42 -6.49 12.07 1.75
CA PHE A 42 -6.47 10.89 2.61
C PHE A 42 -5.07 10.64 3.15
N SER A 43 -4.93 9.93 4.26
CA SER A 43 -3.62 9.55 4.81
C SER A 43 -3.16 8.20 4.30
N LYS A 44 -1.86 8.04 4.06
CA LYS A 44 -1.24 6.78 3.65
C LYS A 44 0.10 6.60 4.33
N VAL A 45 0.40 5.37 4.72
CA VAL A 45 1.76 4.94 5.06
C VAL A 45 2.35 4.28 3.82
N GLU A 46 3.40 4.86 3.27
CA GLU A 46 4.06 4.35 2.07
C GLU A 46 5.26 3.49 2.41
N LEU A 47 5.46 2.41 1.67
CA LEU A 47 6.67 1.60 1.63
C LEU A 47 7.42 1.94 0.34
N VAL A 48 8.70 2.28 0.44
CA VAL A 48 9.56 2.53 -0.73
C VAL A 48 10.83 1.70 -0.60
N SER A 49 11.26 1.09 -1.69
CA SER A 49 12.52 0.36 -1.73
C SER A 49 13.34 0.70 -2.97
N VAL A 50 14.65 0.78 -2.78
CA VAL A 50 15.65 0.95 -3.83
C VAL A 50 16.59 -0.23 -3.73
N THR A 51 16.71 -1.03 -4.78
CA THR A 51 17.38 -2.33 -4.72
C THR A 51 18.36 -2.54 -5.85
N HIS A 52 19.24 -3.53 -5.67
CA HIS A 52 19.95 -4.15 -6.78
C HIS A 52 18.92 -4.73 -7.77
N PRO A 53 19.20 -4.72 -9.09
CA PRO A 53 18.33 -5.32 -10.10
C PRO A 53 17.98 -6.78 -9.83
N ASP A 54 18.97 -7.58 -9.39
CA ASP A 54 18.81 -9.03 -9.16
C ASP A 54 17.88 -9.36 -7.99
N ASP A 55 17.86 -8.51 -6.96
CA ASP A 55 17.03 -8.72 -5.76
C ASP A 55 15.61 -8.14 -5.90
N SER A 56 15.35 -7.41 -6.99
CA SER A 56 14.14 -6.61 -7.16
C SER A 56 12.84 -7.44 -7.11
N ASN A 57 12.86 -8.67 -7.62
CA ASN A 57 11.68 -9.54 -7.54
C ASN A 57 11.46 -10.06 -6.11
N ALA A 58 12.53 -10.46 -5.41
CA ALA A 58 12.44 -10.90 -4.02
C ALA A 58 11.97 -9.77 -3.09
N GLU A 59 12.43 -8.54 -3.33
CA GLU A 59 11.97 -7.38 -2.58
C GLU A 59 10.49 -7.08 -2.82
N HIS A 60 9.96 -7.34 -4.03
CA HIS A 60 8.54 -7.17 -4.33
C HIS A 60 7.69 -8.10 -3.48
N GLU A 61 8.03 -9.39 -3.44
CA GLU A 61 7.32 -10.37 -2.61
C GLU A 61 7.41 -10.01 -1.10
N ARG A 62 8.60 -9.59 -0.63
CA ARG A 62 8.80 -9.15 0.75
C ARG A 62 7.95 -7.91 1.08
N MET A 63 7.89 -6.92 0.18
CA MET A 63 7.11 -5.69 0.35
C MET A 63 5.62 -5.99 0.44
N THR A 64 5.10 -6.84 -0.44
CA THR A 64 3.72 -7.30 -0.41
C THR A 64 3.41 -8.02 0.90
N GLY A 65 4.29 -8.94 1.33
CA GLY A 65 4.17 -9.61 2.63
C GLY A 65 4.15 -8.66 3.82
N CYS A 66 4.87 -7.53 3.78
CA CYS A 66 4.78 -6.50 4.82
C CYS A 66 3.41 -5.83 4.88
N ALA A 67 2.79 -5.54 3.74
CA ALA A 67 1.45 -4.96 3.70
C ALA A 67 0.39 -5.99 4.17
N GLU A 68 0.52 -7.25 3.77
CA GLU A 68 -0.32 -8.35 4.23
C GLU A 68 -0.22 -8.58 5.75
N ALA A 69 0.99 -8.54 6.31
CA ALA A 69 1.20 -8.74 7.76
C ALA A 69 0.43 -7.73 8.61
N ILE A 70 0.20 -6.51 8.12
CA ILE A 70 -0.63 -5.51 8.80
C ILE A 70 -2.09 -5.95 8.82
N LEU A 71 -2.64 -6.41 7.70
CA LEU A 71 -4.02 -6.91 7.61
C LEU A 71 -4.23 -8.16 8.48
N GLN A 72 -3.26 -9.07 8.48
CA GLN A 72 -3.27 -10.28 9.32
C GLN A 72 -3.31 -9.91 10.81
N ARG A 73 -2.48 -8.96 11.26
CA ARG A 73 -2.48 -8.47 12.65
C ARG A 73 -3.77 -7.75 13.03
N LEU A 74 -4.42 -7.10 12.06
CA LEU A 74 -5.74 -6.49 12.24
C LEU A 74 -6.90 -7.49 12.16
N GLY A 75 -6.64 -8.75 11.82
CA GLY A 75 -7.68 -9.77 11.65
C GLY A 75 -8.63 -9.48 10.48
N LEU A 76 -8.20 -8.73 9.47
CA LEU A 76 -9.04 -8.32 8.34
C LEU A 76 -8.94 -9.34 7.19
N PRO A 77 -10.06 -9.89 6.69
CA PRO A 77 -10.05 -10.76 5.53
C PRO A 77 -9.59 -10.00 4.28
N TYR A 78 -8.69 -10.58 3.50
CA TYR A 78 -8.15 -9.95 2.30
C TYR A 78 -7.80 -10.99 1.23
N ARG A 79 -7.56 -10.50 0.01
CA ARG A 79 -6.98 -11.28 -1.09
C ARG A 79 -5.89 -10.49 -1.80
N VAL A 80 -4.98 -11.19 -2.45
CA VAL A 80 -3.90 -10.60 -3.27
C VAL A 80 -4.19 -10.90 -4.74
N MET A 81 -4.21 -9.86 -5.55
CA MET A 81 -4.50 -9.91 -6.98
C MET A 81 -3.27 -9.47 -7.76
N THR A 82 -2.85 -10.27 -8.76
CA THR A 82 -1.86 -9.77 -9.74
C THR A 82 -2.60 -9.02 -10.83
N LEU A 83 -2.23 -7.76 -11.07
CA LEU A 83 -2.87 -6.97 -12.13
C LEU A 83 -2.49 -7.51 -13.52
N CYS A 84 -3.45 -7.48 -14.44
CA CYS A 84 -3.17 -7.77 -15.84
C CYS A 84 -2.42 -6.61 -16.49
N THR A 85 -1.85 -6.82 -17.68
CA THR A 85 -1.04 -5.81 -18.36
C THR A 85 -1.81 -4.53 -18.70
N GLY A 86 -3.12 -4.63 -18.96
CA GLY A 86 -3.98 -3.48 -19.27
C GLY A 86 -4.35 -2.62 -18.05
N ASP A 87 -4.19 -3.15 -16.84
CA ASP A 87 -4.54 -2.47 -15.58
C ASP A 87 -3.28 -2.12 -14.76
N THR A 88 -2.11 -2.58 -15.19
CA THR A 88 -0.83 -2.22 -14.56
C THR A 88 -0.52 -0.75 -14.79
N GLY A 89 -0.22 -0.02 -13.72
CA GLY A 89 0.07 1.42 -13.77
C GLY A 89 1.30 1.76 -14.63
N PHE A 90 1.30 2.97 -15.19
CA PHE A 90 2.27 3.47 -16.18
C PHE A 90 3.76 3.18 -15.90
N GLY A 91 4.17 3.22 -14.63
CA GLY A 91 5.57 3.03 -14.24
C GLY A 91 5.91 1.65 -13.69
N ALA A 92 4.95 0.73 -13.61
CA ALA A 92 5.13 -0.59 -13.02
C ALA A 92 5.39 -1.64 -14.10
N ARG A 93 6.27 -2.61 -13.80
CA ARG A 93 6.45 -3.83 -14.58
C ARG A 93 5.63 -5.01 -14.05
N LYS A 94 5.25 -4.97 -12.76
CA LYS A 94 4.37 -5.92 -12.09
C LYS A 94 3.78 -5.25 -10.86
N THR A 95 2.49 -5.46 -10.62
CA THR A 95 1.76 -4.90 -9.49
C THR A 95 0.91 -5.99 -8.84
N TYR A 96 0.93 -6.02 -7.52
CA TYR A 96 -0.02 -6.74 -6.69
C TYR A 96 -0.94 -5.75 -6.01
N ASP A 97 -2.23 -5.91 -6.22
CA ASP A 97 -3.24 -5.22 -5.43
C ASP A 97 -3.68 -6.13 -4.29
N ILE A 98 -3.71 -5.58 -3.09
CA ILE A 98 -4.28 -6.23 -1.92
C ILE A 98 -5.65 -5.61 -1.71
N GLU A 99 -6.67 -6.45 -1.66
CA GLU A 99 -8.05 -6.03 -1.49
C GLU A 99 -8.59 -6.57 -0.17
N VAL A 100 -9.21 -5.69 0.62
CA VAL A 100 -9.80 -6.03 1.92
C VAL A 100 -11.31 -6.21 1.79
N TRP A 101 -11.88 -7.14 2.56
CA TRP A 101 -13.32 -7.35 2.62
C TRP A 101 -14.02 -6.21 3.35
N LEU A 102 -15.01 -5.60 2.68
CA LEU A 102 -15.86 -4.56 3.23
C LEU A 102 -17.33 -4.99 3.15
N PRO A 103 -17.99 -5.42 4.25
CA PRO A 103 -19.34 -5.95 4.22
C PRO A 103 -20.42 -4.91 3.88
N GLY A 104 -20.18 -3.61 4.13
CA GLY A 104 -21.14 -2.54 3.82
C GLY A 104 -21.22 -2.16 2.34
N GLN A 105 -20.32 -2.69 1.50
CA GLN A 105 -20.31 -2.44 0.06
C GLN A 105 -21.40 -3.22 -0.68
N ASP A 106 -21.68 -2.81 -1.92
CA ASP A 106 -22.69 -3.44 -2.80
C ASP A 106 -24.05 -3.62 -2.10
N ASP A 107 -24.57 -2.52 -1.53
CA ASP A 107 -25.82 -2.47 -0.76
C ASP A 107 -25.88 -3.51 0.38
N GLY A 108 -24.74 -3.73 1.06
CA GLY A 108 -24.62 -4.65 2.19
C GLY A 108 -24.36 -6.11 1.83
N LYS A 109 -24.12 -6.42 0.54
CA LYS A 109 -23.71 -7.77 0.10
C LYS A 109 -22.23 -8.04 0.32
N GLY A 110 -21.45 -6.98 0.49
CA GLY A 110 -20.02 -7.02 0.74
C GLY A 110 -19.19 -7.18 -0.53
N MET A 111 -18.01 -6.57 -0.53
CA MET A 111 -17.10 -6.60 -1.67
C MET A 111 -15.65 -6.47 -1.20
N TYR A 112 -14.73 -7.12 -1.91
CA TYR A 112 -13.31 -6.83 -1.80
C TYR A 112 -12.99 -5.50 -2.49
N ARG A 113 -12.35 -4.58 -1.77
CA ARG A 113 -11.90 -3.28 -2.30
C ARG A 113 -10.41 -3.10 -2.05
N GLU A 114 -9.70 -2.56 -3.03
CA GLU A 114 -8.26 -2.26 -2.95
C GLU A 114 -7.93 -1.46 -1.68
N ILE A 115 -6.96 -1.93 -0.89
CA ILE A 115 -6.43 -1.25 0.30
C ILE A 115 -4.92 -0.97 0.20
N SER A 116 -4.24 -1.70 -0.68
CA SER A 116 -2.84 -1.49 -1.02
C SER A 116 -2.57 -1.89 -2.46
N SER A 117 -1.61 -1.21 -3.08
CA SER A 117 -1.03 -1.58 -4.36
C SER A 117 0.49 -1.59 -4.20
N CYS A 118 1.12 -2.73 -4.45
CA CYS A 118 2.57 -2.96 -4.33
C CYS A 118 3.15 -3.21 -5.72
N SER A 119 4.04 -2.35 -6.17
CA SER A 119 4.56 -2.32 -7.53
C SER A 119 6.07 -2.42 -7.58
N ASN A 120 6.56 -3.29 -8.47
CA ASN A 120 7.93 -3.26 -8.95
C ASN A 120 7.99 -2.38 -10.20
N CYS A 121 8.85 -1.37 -10.21
CA CYS A 121 9.02 -0.44 -11.33
C CYS A 121 10.26 -0.73 -12.19
N GLY A 122 11.09 -1.71 -11.81
CA GLY A 122 12.38 -1.95 -12.43
C GLY A 122 13.22 -0.66 -12.46
N PRO A 123 13.96 -0.38 -13.56
CA PRO A 123 14.74 0.84 -13.68
C PRO A 123 13.93 2.03 -14.20
N PHE A 124 12.61 1.92 -14.36
CA PHE A 124 11.79 2.93 -15.06
C PHE A 124 11.86 4.32 -14.41
N GLN A 125 11.67 4.37 -13.09
CA GLN A 125 11.77 5.61 -12.33
C GLN A 125 13.25 6.00 -12.14
N ALA A 126 14.12 5.02 -11.87
CA ALA A 126 15.55 5.24 -11.69
C ALA A 126 16.21 5.95 -12.88
N ARG A 127 15.83 5.60 -14.12
CA ARG A 127 16.30 6.27 -15.35
C ARG A 127 15.91 7.75 -15.40
N ARG A 128 14.69 8.08 -14.97
CA ARG A 128 14.20 9.47 -14.93
C ARG A 128 14.86 10.29 -13.82
N MET A 129 15.13 9.64 -12.69
CA MET A 129 15.80 10.25 -11.54
C MET A 129 17.33 10.20 -11.64
N LYS A 130 17.90 9.54 -12.67
CA LYS A 130 19.34 9.23 -12.80
C LYS A 130 19.95 8.50 -11.59
N ALA A 131 19.13 7.76 -10.85
CA ALA A 131 19.53 7.01 -9.67
C ALA A 131 20.31 5.74 -10.06
N ARG A 132 21.54 5.62 -9.60
CA ARG A 132 22.47 4.55 -10.00
C ARG A 132 23.19 3.96 -8.78
N PHE A 133 23.81 2.81 -8.97
CA PHE A 133 24.79 2.26 -8.04
C PHE A 133 26.08 1.91 -8.80
N ARG A 134 27.17 1.76 -8.06
CA ARG A 134 28.45 1.28 -8.58
C ARG A 134 28.58 -0.21 -8.34
N ASP A 135 28.84 -0.98 -9.40
CA ASP A 135 29.08 -2.42 -9.31
C ASP A 135 30.52 -2.74 -8.90
N ALA A 136 30.81 -4.05 -8.74
CA ALA A 136 32.13 -4.53 -8.33
C ALA A 136 33.24 -4.19 -9.35
N ASP A 137 32.89 -4.02 -10.62
CA ASP A 137 33.82 -3.65 -11.69
C ASP A 137 34.01 -2.13 -11.79
N GLY A 138 33.34 -1.36 -10.93
CA GLY A 138 33.42 0.10 -10.90
C GLY A 138 32.51 0.81 -11.91
N ASN A 139 31.72 0.07 -12.69
CA ASN A 139 30.75 0.62 -13.63
C ASN A 139 29.49 1.08 -12.90
N THR A 140 28.77 2.03 -13.49
CA THR A 140 27.50 2.50 -12.92
C THR A 140 26.32 1.84 -13.60
N GLN A 141 25.40 1.29 -12.82
CA GLN A 141 24.16 0.68 -13.30
C GLN A 141 22.94 1.34 -12.65
N PHE A 142 21.77 1.27 -13.29
CA PHE A 142 20.54 1.80 -12.70
C PHE A 142 20.03 0.85 -11.60
N VAL A 143 19.66 1.42 -10.46
CA VAL A 143 18.94 0.68 -9.41
C VAL A 143 17.52 0.31 -9.88
N HIS A 144 16.90 -0.64 -9.20
CA HIS A 144 15.46 -0.86 -9.31
C HIS A 144 14.72 -0.14 -8.18
N THR A 145 13.51 0.33 -8.47
CA THR A 145 12.64 0.98 -7.49
C THR A 145 11.34 0.21 -7.32
N LEU A 146 10.85 0.19 -6.08
CA LEU A 146 9.59 -0.41 -5.69
C LEU A 146 8.84 0.53 -4.76
N ASN A 147 7.52 0.47 -4.81
CA ASN A 147 6.65 1.19 -3.89
C ASN A 147 5.41 0.36 -3.56
N GLY A 148 4.89 0.54 -2.36
CA GLY A 148 3.71 -0.17 -1.87
C GLY A 148 2.98 0.64 -0.80
N SER A 149 1.68 0.39 -0.64
CA SER A 149 0.95 0.99 0.49
C SER A 149 1.00 0.04 1.70
N GLY A 150 1.28 0.55 2.89
CA GLY A 150 1.33 -0.24 4.12
C GLY A 150 0.62 0.42 5.29
N LEU A 151 -0.62 0.93 5.20
CA LEU A 151 -1.67 0.79 4.18
C LEU A 151 -2.25 2.18 3.86
N ALA A 152 -3.27 2.24 2.99
CA ALA A 152 -4.13 3.43 2.88
C ALA A 152 -5.00 3.57 4.15
N VAL A 153 -4.63 4.47 5.06
CA VAL A 153 -5.18 4.58 6.43
C VAL A 153 -6.71 4.75 6.42
N GLY A 154 -7.23 5.60 5.54
CA GLY A 154 -8.68 5.84 5.45
C GLY A 154 -9.47 4.57 5.09
N ARG A 155 -8.98 3.78 4.13
CA ARG A 155 -9.63 2.52 3.74
C ARG A 155 -9.48 1.45 4.83
N THR A 156 -8.34 1.41 5.52
CA THR A 156 -8.14 0.54 6.68
C THR A 156 -9.13 0.86 7.80
N MET A 157 -9.39 2.14 8.07
CA MET A 157 -10.37 2.55 9.07
C MET A 157 -11.78 2.05 8.71
N ILE A 158 -12.21 2.16 7.45
CA ILE A 158 -13.49 1.60 6.98
C ILE A 158 -13.54 0.09 7.24
N ALA A 159 -12.48 -0.63 6.88
CA ALA A 159 -12.41 -2.08 7.10
C ALA A 159 -12.53 -2.46 8.58
N VAL A 160 -11.85 -1.74 9.47
CA VAL A 160 -11.95 -1.95 10.93
C VAL A 160 -13.36 -1.69 11.44
N LEU A 161 -13.98 -0.59 11.03
CA LEU A 161 -15.33 -0.22 11.46
C LEU A 161 -16.37 -1.23 10.98
N GLU A 162 -16.35 -1.57 9.68
CA GLU A 162 -17.36 -2.44 9.09
C GLU A 162 -17.24 -3.89 9.54
N ASN A 163 -16.02 -4.42 9.71
CA ASN A 163 -15.82 -5.79 10.19
C ASN A 163 -15.91 -5.91 11.73
N GLY A 164 -15.82 -4.80 12.45
CA GLY A 164 -15.93 -4.76 13.92
C GLY A 164 -17.32 -4.38 14.45
N GLN A 165 -18.26 -4.01 13.59
CA GLN A 165 -19.59 -3.53 14.00
C GLN A 165 -20.35 -4.54 14.87
N GLN A 166 -21.09 -4.02 15.86
CA GLN A 166 -21.97 -4.78 16.75
C GLN A 166 -23.43 -4.30 16.57
N GLU A 167 -24.40 -5.10 17.01
CA GLU A 167 -25.85 -4.78 16.87
C GLU A 167 -26.25 -3.48 17.57
N ASP A 168 -25.57 -3.13 18.67
CA ASP A 168 -25.81 -1.90 19.44
C ASP A 168 -25.14 -0.65 18.83
N GLY A 169 -24.49 -0.80 17.66
CA GLY A 169 -23.77 0.26 16.97
C GLY A 169 -22.35 0.52 17.49
N SER A 170 -21.90 -0.21 18.52
CA SER A 170 -20.50 -0.18 18.93
C SER A 170 -19.60 -0.91 17.91
N VAL A 171 -18.29 -0.64 17.98
CA VAL A 171 -17.29 -1.29 17.13
C VAL A 171 -16.25 -1.97 17.99
N ARG A 172 -16.14 -3.30 17.89
CA ARG A 172 -15.04 -4.06 18.46
C ARG A 172 -13.76 -3.80 17.67
N LEU A 173 -12.70 -3.40 18.37
CA LEU A 173 -11.40 -3.14 17.78
C LEU A 173 -10.55 -4.40 17.69
N PRO A 174 -9.74 -4.56 16.64
CA PRO A 174 -8.67 -5.56 16.59
C PRO A 174 -7.73 -5.43 17.79
N GLU A 175 -7.29 -6.57 18.33
CA GLU A 175 -6.38 -6.64 19.48
C GLU A 175 -5.10 -5.80 19.27
N ALA A 176 -4.58 -5.81 18.05
CA ALA A 176 -3.40 -5.03 17.66
C ALA A 176 -3.55 -3.50 17.85
N LEU A 177 -4.78 -2.99 17.98
CA LEU A 177 -5.07 -1.57 18.19
C LEU A 177 -5.32 -1.19 19.66
N HIS A 178 -5.55 -2.16 20.56
CA HIS A 178 -5.97 -1.87 21.94
C HIS A 178 -4.97 -0.98 22.68
N GLY A 179 -3.67 -1.26 22.55
CA GLY A 179 -2.62 -0.45 23.19
C GLY A 179 -2.51 0.99 22.65
N TYR A 180 -2.93 1.24 21.41
CA TYR A 180 -2.94 2.57 20.81
C TYR A 180 -4.22 3.36 21.13
N MET A 181 -5.34 2.66 21.30
CA MET A 181 -6.66 3.25 21.51
C MET A 181 -7.02 3.38 22.99
N GLY A 182 -6.41 2.59 23.87
CA GLY A 182 -6.76 2.52 25.29
C GLY A 182 -8.10 1.83 25.58
N CYS A 183 -8.73 1.24 24.57
CA CYS A 183 -9.97 0.48 24.67
C CYS A 183 -10.00 -0.66 23.64
N ASP A 184 -10.89 -1.62 23.86
CA ASP A 184 -11.19 -2.74 22.97
C ASP A 184 -12.48 -2.55 22.16
N VAL A 185 -13.30 -1.57 22.54
CA VAL A 185 -14.56 -1.21 21.89
C VAL A 185 -14.67 0.32 21.77
N ILE A 186 -15.15 0.79 20.62
CA ILE A 186 -15.62 2.17 20.42
C ILE A 186 -17.14 2.17 20.60
N SER A 187 -17.65 2.92 21.56
CA SER A 187 -19.09 3.08 21.79
C SER A 187 -19.66 4.27 21.00
N PRO A 188 -20.95 4.23 20.62
CA PRO A 188 -21.64 5.41 20.12
C PRO A 188 -21.58 6.56 21.13
N LEU A 189 -21.48 7.80 20.63
CA LEU A 189 -21.54 9.03 21.43
C LEU A 189 -22.95 9.33 21.91
#